data_AF-A0AB33T6C5-F1
#
_entry.id   AF-A0AB33T6C5-F1
#
_cell.length_a   1.000
_cell.length_b   1.000
_cell.length_c   1.000
_cell.angle_alpha   90.00
_cell.angle_beta   90.00
_cell.angle_gamma   90.00
#
_symmetry.space_group_name_H-M   'P 1'
#
loop_
_entity.id
_entity.type
_entity.pdbx_description
1 polymer ?
#
loop_
_entity_poly.entity_id
_entity_poly.type
_entity_poly.pdbx_seq_one_letter_code
_entity_poly.pdbx_strand_id
1 'polypeptide(L)'
;MAQFRLNRKAQSELTKEIVENVCVPMMQRVADACNQEAGLEDGFRVSVEGDDPLDKRDYRATTIAATAEAIRYDHKHDALLHNFGEAG
;
A
#
# COMPACT_ATOMS: atom_id res chain seq x y z
N MET A 1 -17.66 36.70 -5.07
CA MET A 1 -16.78 35.66 -4.48
C MET A 1 -16.02 35.00 -5.61
N ALA A 2 -14.69 34.92 -5.52
CA ALA A 2 -13.90 34.23 -6.55
C ALA A 2 -14.17 32.73 -6.47
N GLN A 3 -14.65 32.12 -7.56
CA GLN A 3 -14.88 30.68 -7.62
C GLN A 3 -13.53 29.98 -7.83
N PHE A 4 -13.02 29.33 -6.78
CA PHE A 4 -11.77 28.57 -6.85
C PHE A 4 -11.95 27.37 -7.79
N ARG A 5 -11.30 27.39 -8.96
CA ARG A 5 -11.28 26.26 -9.90
C ARG A 5 -10.10 25.37 -9.56
N LEU A 6 -10.37 24.20 -8.99
CA LEU A 6 -9.35 23.22 -8.63
C LEU A 6 -8.91 22.46 -9.88
N ASN A 7 -7.60 22.46 -10.17
CA ASN A 7 -7.03 21.69 -11.27
C ASN A 7 -6.99 20.20 -10.86
N ARG A 8 -8.04 19.46 -11.23
CA ARG A 8 -8.19 18.04 -10.89
C ARG A 8 -7.05 17.18 -11.43
N LYS A 9 -6.52 17.50 -12.62
CA LYS A 9 -5.42 16.74 -13.22
C LYS A 9 -4.14 16.86 -12.39
N ALA A 10 -3.75 18.09 -12.08
CA ALA A 10 -2.57 18.33 -11.24
C ALA A 10 -2.74 17.75 -9.83
N GLN A 11 -3.97 17.74 -9.29
CA GLN A 11 -4.26 17.06 -8.03
C GLN A 11 -4.06 15.55 -8.13
N SER A 12 -4.55 14.90 -9.20
CA SER A 12 -4.36 13.46 -9.41
C SER A 12 -2.88 13.10 -9.57
N GLU A 13 -2.12 13.89 -10.33
CA GLU A 13 -0.67 13.70 -10.49
C GLU A 13 0.06 13.80 -9.15
N LEU A 14 -0.27 14.80 -8.33
CA LEU A 14 0.31 14.94 -6.99
C LEU A 14 -0.05 13.78 -6.05
N THR A 15 -1.31 13.33 -6.06
CA THR A 15 -1.74 12.17 -5.27
C THR A 15 -0.97 10.92 -5.69
N LYS A 16 -0.77 10.73 -7.01
CA LYS A 16 0.00 9.62 -7.55
C LYS A 16 1.44 9.63 -7.03
N GLU A 17 2.08 10.79 -7.13
CA GLU A 17 3.45 11.00 -6.66
C GLU A 17 3.61 10.72 -5.16
N ILE A 18 2.65 11.16 -4.32
CA ILE A 18 2.68 10.90 -2.87
C ILE A 18 2.55 9.40 -2.59
N VAL A 19 1.61 8.71 -3.23
CA VAL A 19 1.40 7.28 -2.98
C VAL A 19 2.61 6.47 -3.43
N GLU A 20 3.16 6.74 -4.61
CA GLU A 20 4.33 6.02 -5.14
C GLU A 20 5.59 6.27 -4.29
N ASN A 21 5.85 7.51 -3.87
CA ASN A 21 7.11 7.87 -3.20
C ASN A 21 7.06 7.77 -1.67
N VAL A 22 5.88 7.76 -1.06
CA VAL A 22 5.73 7.74 0.41
C VAL A 22 4.98 6.48 0.84
N CYS A 23 3.77 6.25 0.33
CA CYS A 23 2.93 5.16 0.80
C CYS A 23 3.46 3.77 0.41
N VAL A 24 3.98 3.60 -0.81
CA VAL A 24 4.57 2.33 -1.24
C VAL A 24 5.76 1.93 -0.36
N PRO A 25 6.77 2.80 -0.11
CA PRO A 25 7.84 2.48 0.84
C PRO A 25 7.36 2.14 2.25
N MET A 26 6.36 2.86 2.77
CA MET A 26 5.77 2.54 4.09
C MET A 26 5.18 1.14 4.12
N MET A 27 4.42 0.76 3.09
CA MET A 27 3.82 -0.56 2.96
C MET A 27 4.85 -1.65 2.69
N GLN A 28 5.95 -1.31 2.01
CA GLN A 28 7.05 -2.24 1.76
C GLN A 28 7.73 -2.64 3.08
N ARG A 29 7.89 -1.71 4.03
CA ARG A 29 8.41 -2.05 5.37
C ARG A 29 7.55 -3.09 6.09
N VAL A 30 6.22 -2.96 6.00
CA VAL A 30 5.29 -3.95 6.56
C VAL A 30 5.45 -5.30 5.85
N ALA A 31 5.55 -5.30 4.51
CA ALA A 31 5.75 -6.52 3.73
C ALA A 31 7.06 -7.23 4.11
N ASP A 32 8.14 -6.47 4.23
CA ASP A 32 9.47 -6.96 4.58
C ASP A 32 9.48 -7.55 6.00
N ALA A 33 8.83 -6.88 6.96
CA ALA A 33 8.68 -7.38 8.32
C ALA A 33 7.90 -8.71 8.38
N CYS A 34 6.76 -8.79 7.67
CA CYS A 34 5.99 -10.03 7.57
C CYS A 34 6.79 -11.16 6.92
N ASN A 35 7.53 -10.87 5.84
CA ASN A 35 8.39 -11.84 5.15
C ASN A 35 9.52 -12.32 6.07
N GLN A 36 10.18 -11.41 6.78
CA GLN A 36 11.23 -11.74 7.73
C GLN A 36 10.71 -12.61 8.89
N GLU A 37 9.55 -12.27 9.47
CA GLU A 37 8.93 -13.05 10.56
C GLU A 37 8.50 -14.44 10.10
N ALA A 38 7.98 -14.56 8.88
CA ALA A 38 7.54 -15.82 8.30
C ALA A 38 8.68 -16.67 7.69
N GLY A 39 9.89 -16.10 7.53
CA GLY A 39 10.99 -16.76 6.84
C GLY A 39 10.74 -16.95 5.34
N LEU A 40 10.01 -16.03 4.72
CA LEU A 40 9.64 -16.03 3.30
C LEU A 40 10.46 -14.97 2.55
N GLU A 41 10.80 -15.25 1.29
CA GLU A 41 11.53 -14.30 0.45
C GLU A 41 10.58 -13.28 -0.21
N ASP A 42 9.41 -13.72 -0.71
CA ASP A 42 8.49 -12.87 -1.47
C ASP A 42 6.99 -13.19 -1.22
N GLY A 43 6.68 -13.62 0.01
CA GLY A 43 5.35 -14.05 0.43
C GLY A 43 4.34 -12.90 0.59
N PHE A 44 4.77 -11.81 1.22
CA PHE A 44 4.02 -10.56 1.37
C PHE A 44 4.55 -9.51 0.39
N ARG A 45 3.64 -8.78 -0.26
CA ARG A 45 3.99 -7.80 -1.32
C ARG A 45 3.12 -6.56 -1.24
N VAL A 46 3.63 -5.47 -1.79
CA VAL A 46 2.86 -4.24 -1.98
C VAL A 46 2.21 -4.25 -3.35
N SER A 47 0.93 -3.92 -3.40
CA SER A 47 0.18 -3.61 -4.61
C SER A 47 -0.25 -2.15 -4.60
N VAL A 48 -0.21 -1.52 -5.77
CA VAL A 48 -0.81 -0.20 -5.97
C VAL A 48 -2.05 -0.39 -6.84
N GLU A 49 -3.19 0.07 -6.34
CA GLU A 49 -4.45 0.04 -7.07
C GLU A 49 -4.84 1.46 -7.46
N GLY A 50 -5.47 1.61 -8.64
CA GLY A 50 -6.22 2.79 -9.06
C GLY A 50 -6.32 2.96 -10.58
N ASP A 51 -7.41 3.59 -11.03
CA ASP A 51 -7.71 3.82 -12.45
C ASP A 51 -7.27 5.22 -12.92
N ASP A 52 -6.91 5.36 -14.20
CA ASP A 52 -6.68 6.67 -14.83
C ASP A 52 -7.94 7.14 -15.60
N PRO A 53 -8.52 8.33 -15.33
CA PRO A 53 -8.10 9.31 -14.31
C PRO A 53 -8.50 8.89 -12.89
N LEU A 54 -7.62 9.14 -11.91
CA LEU A 54 -7.84 8.77 -10.51
C LEU A 54 -9.21 9.24 -10.02
N ASP A 55 -10.09 8.29 -9.67
CA ASP A 55 -11.22 8.62 -8.82
C ASP A 55 -10.70 8.89 -7.40
N LYS A 56 -11.36 9.80 -6.69
CA LYS A 56 -10.94 10.32 -5.37
C LYS A 56 -10.73 9.24 -4.30
N ARG A 57 -11.13 8.00 -4.56
CA ARG A 57 -11.19 6.90 -3.60
C ARG A 57 -10.24 5.75 -3.94
N ASP A 58 -9.61 5.76 -5.11
CA ASP A 58 -9.13 4.50 -5.68
C ASP A 58 -7.61 4.38 -5.74
N TYR A 59 -6.84 5.47 -5.60
CA TYR A 59 -5.37 5.39 -5.58
C TYR A 59 -4.82 5.09 -4.19
N ARG A 60 -4.31 3.88 -3.99
CA ARG A 60 -3.78 3.41 -2.70
C ARG A 60 -2.63 2.41 -2.86
N ALA A 61 -1.74 2.39 -1.87
CA ALA A 61 -0.77 1.32 -1.68
C ALA A 61 -1.27 0.37 -0.57
N THR A 62 -1.23 -0.93 -0.83
CA THR A 62 -1.75 -1.97 0.07
C THR A 62 -0.74 -3.12 0.16
N THR A 63 -0.43 -3.59 1.36
CA THR A 63 0.31 -4.84 1.57
C THR A 63 -0.63 -6.03 1.58
N ILE A 64 -0.30 -7.08 0.83
CA ILE A 64 -1.09 -8.30 0.72
C ILE A 64 -0.22 -9.53 0.96
N ALA A 65 -0.82 -10.61 1.47
CA ALA A 65 -0.25 -11.94 1.38
C ALA A 65 -0.45 -12.48 -0.05
N ALA A 66 0.63 -12.60 -0.81
CA ALA A 66 0.61 -12.92 -2.24
C ALA A 66 0.78 -14.41 -2.55
N THR A 67 1.22 -15.22 -1.59
CA THR A 67 1.43 -16.66 -1.75
C THR A 67 0.57 -17.47 -0.79
N ALA A 68 0.31 -18.74 -1.11
CA ALA A 68 -0.47 -19.62 -0.24
C ALA A 68 0.18 -19.82 1.14
N GLU A 69 1.50 -19.74 1.23
CA GLU A 69 2.25 -19.84 2.48
C GLU A 69 2.07 -18.58 3.33
N ALA A 70 2.22 -17.40 2.72
CA ALA A 70 1.97 -16.12 3.39
C ALA A 70 0.52 -16.00 3.86
N ILE A 71 -0.47 -16.42 3.04
CA ILE A 71 -1.89 -16.40 3.42
C ILE A 71 -2.14 -17.28 4.64
N ARG A 72 -1.58 -18.50 4.66
CA ARG A 72 -1.70 -19.40 5.81
C ARG A 72 -1.03 -18.85 7.06
N TYR A 73 0.12 -18.21 6.90
CA TYR A 73 0.86 -17.59 8.00
C TYR A 73 0.08 -16.42 8.58
N ASP A 74 -0.35 -15.49 7.73
CA ASP A 74 -1.14 -14.32 8.09
C ASP A 74 -2.42 -14.73 8.83
N HIS A 75 -3.19 -15.67 8.30
CA HIS A 75 -4.41 -16.17 8.96
C HIS A 75 -4.16 -16.77 10.35
N LYS A 76 -2.95 -17.30 10.62
CA LYS A 76 -2.61 -17.92 11.90
C LYS A 76 -2.04 -16.92 12.91
N HIS A 77 -1.37 -15.88 12.42
CA HIS A 77 -0.54 -14.99 13.24
C HIS A 77 -1.00 -13.52 13.19
N ASP A 78 -2.05 -13.22 12.42
CA ASP A 78 -2.51 -11.85 12.12
C ASP A 78 -1.34 -10.96 11.67
N ALA A 79 -0.43 -11.52 10.86
CA ALA A 79 0.88 -10.94 10.57
C ALA A 79 0.81 -9.53 10.00
N LEU A 80 -0.13 -9.27 9.08
CA LEU A 80 -0.36 -7.95 8.50
C LEU A 80 -0.79 -6.92 9.53
N LEU A 81 -1.66 -7.29 10.47
CA LEU A 81 -2.13 -6.40 11.53
C LEU A 81 -1.04 -6.20 12.58
N HIS A 82 -0.34 -7.28 12.95
CA HIS A 82 0.76 -7.26 13.91
C HIS A 82 1.89 -6.34 13.47
N ASN A 83 2.31 -6.44 12.20
CA ASN A 83 3.42 -5.67 11.66
C ASN A 83 3.01 -4.32 11.07
N PHE A 84 1.73 -3.91 11.17
CA PHE A 84 1.27 -2.65 10.60
C PHE A 84 2.01 -1.41 11.16
N GLY A 85 2.54 -1.52 12.39
CA GLY A 85 3.35 -0.46 13.02
C GLY A 85 4.63 -0.11 12.25
N GLU A 86 5.17 -1.02 11.45
CA GLU A 86 6.38 -0.81 10.63
C GLU A 86 6.15 0.17 9.46
N ALA A 87 4.89 0.52 9.21
CA ALA A 87 4.55 1.59 8.28
C ALA A 87 4.98 2.99 8.77
N GLY A 88 5.20 3.17 10.08
CA GLY A 88 5.48 4.44 10.77
C GLY A 88 6.86 5.05 10.53
#